data_AF-A0AA44WIX7-F1
#
_entry.id   AF-A0AA44WIX7-F1
#
_cell.length_a   1.000
_cell.length_b   1.000
_cell.length_c   1.000
_cell.angle_alpha   90.00
_cell.angle_beta   90.00
_cell.angle_gamma   90.00
#
_symmetry.space_group_name_H-M   'P 1'
#
loop_
_entity.id
_entity.type
_entity.pdbx_description
1 polymer ?
#
loop_
_entity_poly.entity_id
_entity_poly.type
_entity_poly.pdbx_seq_one_letter_code
_entity_poly.pdbx_strand_id
1 'polypeptide(L)'
;MRIQIRAVSKLAVPKDGTLANSVVYAASDEEKEEQTAKTNISDALDSTFRPSIKVDLDAYRPEVRNGAWYVSEVDFELIATGCGVLGTGGGGLTRHELLKSLDTLRKSELGRLRIISPKSVKDGNLIYLGSWYRISSVINEKIASGDETPAGIDALMKILSQDEPDGIFTDEIGGGNATLSVYGHPLTPCTLPDARGNVNMVMNTDTPFRLKKFLRTAAVKVGLGCAVAARPLPGSAIKAHGVPNTLSQA
;
A
#
# COMPACT_ATOMS: atom_id res chain seq x y z
N MET A 1 20.94 18.00 19.88
CA MET A 1 20.48 19.35 19.49
C MET A 1 19.36 19.17 18.47
N ARG A 2 18.11 19.53 18.78
CA ARG A 2 16.95 19.34 17.89
C ARG A 2 16.48 20.73 17.45
N ILE A 3 16.71 21.08 16.19
CA ILE A 3 16.25 22.35 15.63
C ILE A 3 14.78 22.18 15.27
N GLN A 4 13.90 22.95 15.91
CA GLN A 4 12.50 23.05 15.55
C GLN A 4 12.29 24.31 14.71
N ILE A 5 11.92 24.13 13.45
CA ILE A 5 11.53 25.22 12.57
C ILE A 5 10.01 25.22 12.50
N ARG A 6 9.38 26.34 12.89
CA ARG A 6 7.93 26.53 12.82
C ARG A 6 7.63 27.68 11.86
N ALA A 7 6.99 27.36 10.74
CA ALA A 7 6.44 28.39 9.86
C ALA A 7 5.20 29.00 10.53
N VAL A 8 5.18 30.33 10.68
CA VAL A 8 4.13 31.08 11.39
C VAL A 8 3.20 31.85 10.44
N SER A 9 3.28 31.62 9.13
CA SER A 9 2.45 32.31 8.13
C SER A 9 2.15 31.43 6.91
N LYS A 10 1.16 31.85 6.10
CA LYS A 10 0.88 31.25 4.79
C LYS A 10 2.08 31.50 3.87
N LEU A 11 2.57 30.44 3.23
CA LEU A 11 3.67 30.52 2.27
C LEU A 11 3.25 31.39 1.09
N ALA A 12 4.02 32.44 0.77
CA ALA A 12 3.76 33.28 -0.39
C ALA A 12 4.10 32.48 -1.66
N VAL A 13 3.14 32.33 -2.57
CA VAL A 13 3.36 31.72 -3.89
C VAL A 13 3.81 32.84 -4.84
N PRO A 14 5.02 32.78 -5.43
CA PRO A 14 5.44 33.74 -6.44
C PRO A 14 4.51 33.64 -7.65
N LYS A 15 3.95 34.77 -8.09
CA LYS A 15 3.01 34.82 -9.23
C LYS A 15 3.62 34.33 -10.55
N ASP A 16 4.95 34.31 -10.63
CA ASP A 16 5.70 34.03 -11.86
C ASP A 16 6.41 32.65 -11.83
N GLY A 17 6.11 31.80 -10.84
CA GLY A 17 6.64 30.43 -10.76
C GLY A 17 8.16 30.30 -10.54
N THR A 18 8.89 31.41 -10.39
CA THR A 18 10.33 31.41 -10.12
C THR A 18 10.60 31.07 -8.66
N LEU A 19 11.00 29.83 -8.41
CA LEU A 19 11.62 29.46 -7.14
C LEU A 19 13.03 30.07 -7.07
N ALA A 20 13.35 30.78 -5.98
CA ALA A 20 14.70 31.27 -5.76
C ALA A 20 15.67 30.08 -5.71
N ASN A 21 16.73 30.12 -6.53
CA ASN A 21 17.78 29.10 -6.53
C ASN A 21 18.37 28.99 -5.12
N SER A 22 18.12 27.87 -4.44
CA SER A 22 18.79 27.56 -3.19
C SER A 22 20.26 27.27 -3.48
N VAL A 23 21.16 28.04 -2.88
CA VAL A 23 22.60 27.77 -2.92
C VAL A 23 22.86 26.46 -2.19
N VAL A 24 23.17 25.41 -2.95
CA VAL A 24 23.58 24.11 -2.40
C VAL A 24 25.09 24.19 -2.15
N TYR A 25 25.52 24.11 -0.90
CA TYR A 25 26.91 23.83 -0.57
C TYR A 25 27.18 22.36 -0.86
N ALA A 26 27.97 22.08 -1.90
CA ALA A 26 28.39 20.73 -2.24
C ALA A 26 29.35 20.20 -1.17
N ALA A 27 28.92 19.20 -0.41
CA ALA A 27 29.83 18.26 0.23
C ALA A 27 30.22 17.23 -0.84
N SER A 28 31.51 17.03 -1.03
CA SER A 28 32.07 16.09 -2.01
C SER A 28 31.85 14.65 -1.59
N ASP A 29 31.56 13.81 -2.59
CA ASP A 29 31.40 12.35 -2.61
C ASP A 29 29.97 11.81 -2.45
N GLU A 30 29.18 11.87 -3.53
CA GLU A 30 28.02 11.00 -3.72
C GLU A 30 27.96 10.45 -5.15
N GLU A 31 27.73 9.14 -5.26
CA GLU A 31 27.34 8.46 -6.49
C GLU A 31 26.13 9.19 -7.11
N LYS A 32 26.13 9.38 -8.43
CA LYS A 32 25.02 10.04 -9.14
C LYS A 32 23.77 9.16 -9.08
N GLU A 33 22.97 9.29 -8.03
CA GLU A 33 21.58 8.83 -8.05
C GLU A 33 20.83 9.67 -9.09
N GLU A 34 20.23 8.97 -10.06
CA GLU A 34 19.42 9.58 -11.11
C GLU A 34 18.13 10.13 -10.47
N GLN A 35 18.14 11.42 -10.15
CA GLN A 35 17.03 12.07 -9.46
C GLN A 35 15.80 12.10 -10.38
N THR A 36 14.78 11.31 -10.05
CA THR A 36 13.48 11.29 -10.76
C THR A 36 12.95 12.70 -10.99
N ALA A 37 12.44 12.97 -12.19
CA ALA A 37 11.91 14.28 -12.56
C ALA A 37 10.88 14.77 -11.52
N LYS A 38 11.16 15.91 -10.88
CA LYS A 38 10.26 16.51 -9.90
C LYS A 38 8.99 16.96 -10.61
N THR A 39 7.85 16.40 -10.24
CA THR A 39 6.54 16.87 -10.70
C THR A 39 6.33 18.31 -10.21
N ASN A 40 6.24 19.27 -11.14
CA ASN A 40 5.90 20.65 -10.80
C ASN A 40 4.43 20.71 -10.37
N ILE A 41 4.20 21.09 -9.11
CA ILE A 41 2.86 21.40 -8.62
C ILE A 41 2.51 22.80 -9.13
N SER A 42 1.54 22.90 -10.04
CA SER A 42 1.18 24.16 -10.70
C SER A 42 0.55 25.20 -9.75
N ASP A 43 -0.09 24.75 -8.67
CA ASP A 43 -0.66 25.61 -7.63
C ASP A 43 -0.58 24.95 -6.25
N ALA A 44 0.11 25.59 -5.30
CA ALA A 44 0.25 25.09 -3.93
C ALA A 44 -1.06 25.13 -3.12
N LEU A 45 -2.06 25.89 -3.58
CA LEU A 45 -3.40 25.91 -2.97
C LEU A 45 -4.24 24.70 -3.38
N ASP A 46 -3.86 24.02 -4.46
CA ASP A 46 -4.54 22.81 -4.90
C ASP A 46 -4.05 21.59 -4.12
N SER A 47 -4.94 20.98 -3.34
CA SER A 47 -4.56 19.84 -2.52
C SER A 47 -4.40 18.59 -3.39
N THR A 48 -3.17 18.08 -3.47
CA THR A 48 -2.86 16.84 -4.20
C THR A 48 -3.34 15.56 -3.51
N PHE A 49 -3.89 15.67 -2.29
CA PHE A 49 -4.29 14.54 -1.43
C PHE A 49 -5.69 14.69 -0.81
N ARG A 50 -6.41 15.77 -1.11
CA ARG A 50 -7.82 15.97 -0.72
C ARG A 50 -8.70 16.26 -1.93
N PRO A 51 -8.85 15.30 -2.86
CA PRO A 51 -9.73 15.43 -4.01
C PRO A 51 -11.19 15.78 -3.64
N SER A 52 -11.66 15.39 -2.46
CA SER A 52 -12.99 15.68 -1.93
C SER A 52 -13.32 17.18 -1.84
N ILE A 53 -12.33 18.07 -1.69
CA ILE A 53 -12.54 19.53 -1.55
C ILE A 53 -13.26 20.11 -2.78
N LYS A 54 -13.09 19.49 -3.95
CA LYS A 54 -13.64 19.96 -5.23
C LYS A 54 -14.98 19.31 -5.57
N VAL A 55 -15.54 18.49 -4.68
CA VAL A 55 -16.69 17.63 -4.95
C VAL A 55 -17.80 17.90 -3.96
N ASP A 56 -19.03 17.96 -4.45
CA ASP A 56 -20.22 17.92 -3.61
C ASP A 56 -20.42 16.49 -3.10
N LEU A 57 -20.02 16.26 -1.83
CA LEU A 57 -20.07 14.93 -1.21
C LEU A 57 -21.50 14.43 -0.99
N ASP A 58 -22.50 15.32 -0.87
CA ASP A 58 -23.90 14.91 -0.66
C ASP A 58 -24.47 14.28 -1.94
N ALA A 59 -24.11 14.84 -3.10
CA ALA A 59 -24.48 14.33 -4.42
C ALA A 59 -23.55 13.22 -4.93
N TYR A 60 -22.33 13.09 -4.38
CA TYR A 60 -21.32 12.16 -4.85
C TYR A 60 -21.78 10.69 -4.81
N ARG A 61 -21.56 9.95 -5.90
CA ARG A 61 -21.78 8.50 -5.95
C ARG A 61 -20.59 7.82 -6.64
N PRO A 62 -20.08 6.71 -6.09
CA PRO A 62 -18.98 5.97 -6.71
C PRO A 62 -19.40 5.39 -8.07
N GLU A 63 -18.43 5.24 -8.97
CA GLU A 63 -18.67 4.60 -10.26
C GLU A 63 -18.76 3.08 -10.08
N VAL A 64 -19.97 2.53 -10.20
CA VAL A 64 -20.20 1.09 -10.14
C VAL A 64 -20.85 0.61 -11.43
N ARG A 65 -20.18 -0.31 -12.15
CA ARG A 65 -20.66 -0.88 -13.41
C ARG A 65 -20.44 -2.38 -13.40
N ASN A 66 -21.44 -3.16 -13.82
CA ASN A 66 -21.36 -4.63 -13.92
C ASN A 66 -20.86 -5.33 -12.64
N GLY A 67 -21.23 -4.80 -11.46
CA GLY A 67 -20.82 -5.36 -10.16
C GLY A 67 -19.36 -5.10 -9.78
N ALA A 68 -18.66 -4.23 -10.50
CA ALA A 68 -17.33 -3.74 -10.16
C ALA A 68 -17.40 -2.24 -9.81
N TRP A 69 -16.78 -1.87 -8.70
CA TRP A 69 -16.53 -0.48 -8.32
C TRP A 69 -15.22 -0.03 -8.93
N TYR A 70 -15.29 0.99 -9.77
CA TYR A 70 -14.16 1.63 -10.42
C TYR A 70 -13.70 2.79 -9.53
N VAL A 71 -12.53 2.62 -8.91
CA VAL A 71 -12.08 3.47 -7.81
C VAL A 71 -11.55 4.80 -8.36
N SER A 72 -12.07 5.90 -7.84
CA SER A 72 -11.62 7.26 -8.13
C SER A 72 -10.68 7.82 -7.04
N GLU A 73 -10.10 9.00 -7.27
CA GLU A 73 -9.28 9.67 -6.25
C GLU A 73 -10.09 10.01 -4.99
N VAL A 74 -11.36 10.40 -5.15
CA VAL A 74 -12.28 10.70 -4.05
C VAL A 74 -12.55 9.43 -3.23
N ASP A 75 -12.82 8.32 -3.91
CA ASP A 75 -13.02 7.02 -3.25
C ASP A 75 -11.82 6.65 -2.39
N PHE A 76 -10.59 6.80 -2.89
CA PHE A 76 -9.40 6.51 -2.10
C PHE A 76 -9.26 7.40 -0.86
N GLU A 77 -9.60 8.69 -0.95
CA GLU A 77 -9.58 9.59 0.21
C GLU A 77 -10.59 9.15 1.29
N LEU A 78 -11.80 8.77 0.86
CA LEU A 78 -12.84 8.28 1.76
C LEU A 78 -12.43 6.95 2.40
N ILE A 79 -12.03 5.97 1.59
CA ILE A 79 -11.53 4.67 2.06
C ILE A 79 -10.37 4.86 3.05
N ALA A 80 -9.40 5.73 2.75
CA ALA A 80 -8.27 5.96 3.65
C ALA A 80 -8.68 6.57 5.00
N THR A 81 -9.69 7.44 4.98
CA THR A 81 -10.27 8.03 6.19
C THR A 81 -10.99 6.95 7.01
N GLY A 82 -11.84 6.15 6.36
CA GLY A 82 -12.51 5.01 6.96
C GLY A 82 -11.58 3.97 7.55
N CYS A 83 -10.53 3.59 6.82
CA CYS A 83 -9.47 2.70 7.32
C CYS A 83 -8.81 3.27 8.59
N GLY A 84 -8.69 4.60 8.70
CA GLY A 84 -8.17 5.25 9.91
C GLY A 84 -9.08 5.08 11.12
N VAL A 85 -10.39 5.00 10.91
CA VAL A 85 -11.41 4.76 11.95
C VAL A 85 -11.53 3.27 12.26
N LEU A 86 -11.77 2.46 11.23
CA LEU A 86 -12.02 1.02 11.35
C LEU A 86 -10.77 0.23 11.74
N GLY A 87 -9.57 0.75 11.49
CA GLY A 87 -8.31 0.13 11.90
C GLY A 87 -8.06 0.16 13.42
N THR A 88 -8.93 0.82 14.22
CA THR A 88 -8.86 0.84 15.69
C THR A 88 -7.52 1.34 16.27
N GLY A 89 -6.83 2.22 15.55
CA GLY A 89 -5.50 2.73 15.91
C GLY A 89 -4.33 1.80 15.51
N GLY A 90 -4.64 0.66 14.90
CA GLY A 90 -3.69 -0.27 14.29
C GLY A 90 -3.57 -0.09 12.78
N GLY A 91 -2.94 -1.06 12.13
CA GLY A 91 -2.87 -1.14 10.68
C GLY A 91 -2.02 -0.06 10.02
N GLY A 92 -1.14 0.69 10.68
CA GLY A 92 -0.22 1.62 10.01
C GLY A 92 -0.83 2.94 9.50
N LEU A 93 -0.01 3.77 8.83
CA LEU A 93 -0.36 5.15 8.45
C LEU A 93 -1.16 5.20 7.15
N THR A 94 -2.48 5.38 7.25
CA THR A 94 -3.38 5.48 6.09
C THR A 94 -3.01 6.61 5.13
N ARG A 95 -2.43 7.72 5.63
CA ARG A 95 -1.99 8.83 4.78
C ARG A 95 -0.92 8.43 3.76
N HIS A 96 0.06 7.60 4.15
CA HIS A 96 1.11 7.19 3.22
C HIS A 96 0.54 6.28 2.13
N GLU A 97 -0.38 5.41 2.51
CA GLU A 97 -1.01 4.47 1.58
C GLU A 97 -1.96 5.19 0.63
N LEU A 98 -2.72 6.20 1.11
CA LEU A 98 -3.50 7.10 0.24
C LEU A 98 -2.62 7.74 -0.85
N LEU A 99 -1.46 8.29 -0.47
CA LEU A 99 -0.57 8.93 -1.44
C LEU A 99 -0.05 7.95 -2.49
N LYS A 100 0.31 6.72 -2.09
CA LYS A 100 0.72 5.66 -3.03
C LYS A 100 -0.43 5.22 -3.93
N SER A 101 -1.63 5.07 -3.38
CA SER A 101 -2.83 4.69 -4.14
C SER A 101 -3.20 5.77 -5.16
N LEU A 102 -3.13 7.05 -4.79
CA LEU A 102 -3.36 8.16 -5.71
C LEU A 102 -2.30 8.21 -6.82
N ASP A 103 -1.02 8.09 -6.47
CA ASP A 103 0.07 8.03 -7.46
C ASP A 103 -0.10 6.84 -8.41
N THR A 104 -0.42 5.65 -7.87
CA THR A 104 -0.69 4.44 -8.65
C THR A 104 -1.89 4.62 -9.58
N LEU A 105 -3.00 5.18 -9.07
CA LEU A 105 -4.21 5.44 -9.86
C LEU A 105 -3.92 6.39 -11.02
N ARG A 106 -3.20 7.49 -10.76
CA ARG A 106 -2.84 8.51 -11.78
C ARG A 106 -1.91 7.96 -12.86
N LYS A 107 -1.05 7.00 -12.52
CA LYS A 107 -0.16 6.32 -13.48
C LYS A 107 -0.84 5.15 -14.20
N SER A 108 -1.95 4.65 -13.68
CA SER A 108 -2.68 3.53 -14.27
C SER A 108 -3.61 3.97 -15.39
N GLU A 109 -3.87 3.07 -16.35
CA GLU A 109 -4.92 3.28 -17.35
C GLU A 109 -6.29 3.38 -16.66
N LEU A 110 -7.14 4.27 -17.17
CA LEU A 110 -8.46 4.53 -16.62
C LEU A 110 -9.26 3.23 -16.51
N GLY A 111 -9.70 2.92 -15.29
CA GLY A 111 -10.55 1.77 -15.00
C GLY A 111 -9.82 0.43 -14.77
N ARG A 112 -8.47 0.40 -14.70
CA ARG A 112 -7.74 -0.81 -14.31
C ARG A 112 -7.95 -1.20 -12.84
N LEU A 113 -8.04 -0.20 -11.95
CA LEU A 113 -8.24 -0.43 -10.51
C LEU A 113 -9.73 -0.65 -10.20
N ARG A 114 -10.07 -1.87 -9.80
CA ARG A 114 -11.45 -2.31 -9.56
C ARG A 114 -11.57 -3.05 -8.24
N ILE A 115 -12.64 -2.75 -7.51
CA ILE A 115 -13.07 -3.51 -6.33
C ILE A 115 -14.29 -4.34 -6.72
N ILE A 116 -14.27 -5.63 -6.42
CA ILE A 116 -15.37 -6.57 -6.68
C ILE A 116 -15.82 -7.25 -5.40
N SER A 117 -17.06 -7.71 -5.37
CA SER A 117 -17.54 -8.55 -4.27
C SER A 117 -16.79 -9.89 -4.24
N PRO A 118 -16.40 -10.40 -3.05
CA PRO A 118 -15.88 -11.77 -2.90
C PRO A 118 -16.76 -12.84 -3.55
N LYS A 119 -18.09 -12.62 -3.59
CA LYS A 119 -19.05 -13.54 -4.20
C LYS A 119 -18.83 -13.73 -5.71
N SER A 120 -18.28 -12.73 -6.38
CA SER A 120 -18.02 -12.72 -7.83
C SER A 120 -16.71 -13.44 -8.21
N VAL A 121 -15.86 -13.76 -7.23
CA VAL A 121 -14.61 -14.51 -7.44
C VAL A 121 -14.95 -15.97 -7.77
N LYS A 122 -14.25 -16.64 -8.67
CA LYS A 122 -14.47 -18.08 -8.91
C LYS A 122 -13.76 -18.91 -7.84
N ASP A 123 -14.30 -20.08 -7.49
CA ASP A 123 -13.80 -20.85 -6.34
C ASP A 123 -12.36 -21.35 -6.49
N GLY A 124 -11.93 -21.62 -7.73
CA GLY A 124 -10.57 -22.07 -8.05
C GLY A 124 -9.56 -20.95 -8.31
N ASN A 125 -10.00 -19.69 -8.36
CA ASN A 125 -9.10 -18.56 -8.56
C ASN A 125 -8.21 -18.37 -7.33
N LEU A 126 -6.93 -18.06 -7.54
CA LEU A 126 -5.96 -17.87 -6.47
C LEU A 126 -5.84 -16.38 -6.14
N ILE A 127 -6.30 -16.05 -4.93
CA ILE A 127 -6.37 -14.68 -4.43
C ILE A 127 -5.17 -14.43 -3.53
N TYR A 128 -4.36 -13.48 -3.96
CA TYR A 128 -3.11 -13.13 -3.32
C TYR A 128 -3.34 -12.16 -2.17
N LEU A 129 -2.49 -12.26 -1.15
CA LEU A 129 -2.51 -11.38 0.00
C LEU A 129 -1.16 -10.67 0.09
N GLY A 130 -1.22 -9.35 0.18
CA GLY A 130 -0.06 -8.47 0.30
C GLY A 130 -0.12 -7.71 1.62
N SER A 131 0.99 -7.73 2.34
CA SER A 131 1.07 -7.27 3.72
C SER A 131 2.45 -6.68 4.04
N TRP A 132 2.62 -6.10 5.22
CA TRP A 132 3.79 -5.42 5.71
C TRP A 132 4.13 -5.86 7.13
N TYR A 133 5.40 -6.23 7.34
CA TYR A 133 6.00 -6.19 8.67
C TYR A 133 6.82 -4.89 8.80
N ARG A 134 6.33 -3.98 9.65
CA ARG A 134 7.03 -2.75 10.02
C ARG A 134 6.90 -2.50 11.52
N ILE A 135 7.88 -1.79 12.07
CA ILE A 135 7.78 -1.22 13.41
C ILE A 135 7.31 0.22 13.29
N SER A 136 6.37 0.64 14.15
CA SER A 136 5.73 1.96 14.09
C SER A 136 6.69 3.14 14.21
N SER A 137 7.88 2.98 14.79
CA SER A 137 8.89 4.05 14.81
C SER A 137 9.55 4.24 13.44
N VAL A 138 9.74 3.17 12.67
CA VAL A 138 10.48 3.18 11.40
C VAL A 138 9.62 3.66 10.23
N ILE A 139 8.29 3.52 10.32
CA ILE A 139 7.37 3.92 9.24
C ILE A 139 7.45 5.42 8.89
N ASN A 140 7.87 6.26 9.84
CA ASN A 140 8.02 7.71 9.64
C ASN A 140 9.35 8.10 9.00
N GLU A 141 10.36 7.23 9.07
CA GLU A 141 11.73 7.51 8.63
C GLU A 141 12.08 6.79 7.34
N LYS A 142 11.47 5.63 7.07
CA LYS A 142 11.72 4.81 5.87
C LYS A 142 10.46 4.65 5.04
N ILE A 143 10.40 5.43 3.96
CA ILE A 143 9.37 5.32 2.92
C ILE A 143 9.55 3.97 2.20
N ALA A 144 8.44 3.31 1.85
CA ALA A 144 8.44 2.10 1.02
C ALA A 144 8.91 2.43 -0.41
N SER A 145 9.59 1.50 -1.08
CA SER A 145 9.91 1.69 -2.50
C SER A 145 8.66 1.59 -3.37
N GLY A 146 7.67 0.79 -2.96
CA GLY A 146 6.42 0.54 -3.68
C GLY A 146 6.41 -0.81 -4.39
N ASP A 147 7.59 -1.38 -4.63
CA ASP A 147 7.76 -2.63 -5.38
C ASP A 147 7.83 -3.86 -4.47
N GLU A 148 7.87 -3.69 -3.15
CA GLU A 148 8.08 -4.81 -2.24
C GLU A 148 6.92 -5.82 -2.31
N THR A 149 5.67 -5.36 -2.24
CA THR A 149 4.51 -6.28 -2.33
C THR A 149 4.41 -6.97 -3.69
N PRO A 150 4.50 -6.24 -4.84
CA PRO A 150 4.60 -6.88 -6.16
C PRO A 150 5.71 -7.92 -6.25
N ALA A 151 6.94 -7.61 -5.81
CA ALA A 151 8.05 -8.55 -5.87
C ALA A 151 7.81 -9.84 -5.05
N GLY A 152 7.12 -9.71 -3.91
CA GLY A 152 6.69 -10.87 -3.10
C GLY A 152 5.65 -11.73 -3.80
N ILE A 153 4.68 -11.12 -4.48
CA ILE A 153 3.64 -11.80 -5.26
C ILE A 153 4.28 -12.48 -6.49
N ASP A 154 5.16 -11.80 -7.21
CA ASP A 154 5.89 -12.35 -8.37
C ASP A 154 6.71 -13.58 -8.00
N ALA A 155 7.37 -13.56 -6.84
CA ALA A 155 8.10 -14.72 -6.34
C ALA A 155 7.18 -15.91 -6.02
N LEU A 156 5.98 -15.66 -5.47
CA LEU A 156 4.98 -16.71 -5.25
C LEU A 156 4.42 -17.25 -6.57
N MET A 157 4.10 -16.37 -7.52
CA MET A 157 3.59 -16.72 -8.85
C MET A 157 4.55 -17.67 -9.58
N LYS A 158 5.87 -17.40 -9.52
CA LYS A 158 6.90 -18.30 -10.08
C LYS A 158 6.85 -19.72 -9.52
N ILE A 159 6.58 -19.87 -8.22
CA ILE A 159 6.54 -21.18 -7.55
C ILE A 159 5.22 -21.90 -7.81
N LEU A 160 4.13 -21.14 -7.91
CA LEU A 160 2.80 -21.67 -8.17
C LEU A 160 2.52 -21.85 -9.66
N SER A 161 3.47 -21.48 -10.53
CA SER A 161 3.34 -21.53 -11.99
C SER A 161 2.10 -20.77 -12.49
N GLN A 162 1.89 -19.56 -11.95
CA GLN A 162 0.90 -18.61 -12.44
C GLN A 162 1.58 -17.43 -13.13
N ASP A 163 1.00 -16.95 -14.23
CA ASP A 163 1.50 -15.78 -14.95
C ASP A 163 0.93 -14.47 -14.37
N GLU A 164 -0.33 -14.49 -13.91
CA GLU A 164 -1.03 -13.33 -13.37
C GLU A 164 -1.84 -13.70 -12.11
N PRO A 165 -1.98 -12.78 -11.14
CA PRO A 165 -2.82 -13.00 -9.99
C PRO A 165 -4.30 -12.83 -10.36
N ASP A 166 -5.16 -13.75 -9.91
CA ASP A 166 -6.61 -13.65 -10.16
C ASP A 166 -7.29 -12.52 -9.37
N GLY A 167 -6.63 -12.05 -8.31
CA GLY A 167 -7.09 -10.95 -7.47
C GLY A 167 -6.20 -10.76 -6.25
N ILE A 168 -6.37 -9.61 -5.59
CA ILE A 168 -5.72 -9.28 -4.33
C ILE A 168 -6.80 -9.07 -3.26
N PHE A 169 -6.56 -9.62 -2.07
CA PHE A 169 -7.43 -9.44 -0.92
C PHE A 169 -6.65 -8.81 0.23
N THR A 170 -7.27 -7.84 0.90
CA THR A 170 -6.68 -7.16 2.06
C THR A 170 -6.82 -8.03 3.30
N ASP A 171 -5.71 -8.20 4.01
CA ASP A 171 -5.61 -9.07 5.19
C ASP A 171 -6.38 -8.53 6.41
N GLU A 172 -6.28 -7.23 6.63
CA GLU A 172 -6.92 -6.48 7.71
C GLU A 172 -7.49 -5.16 7.14
N ILE A 173 -8.31 -4.46 7.92
CA ILE A 173 -8.72 -3.08 7.61
C ILE A 173 -7.75 -2.11 8.30
N GLY A 174 -7.15 -1.21 7.52
CA GLY A 174 -6.08 -0.32 7.97
C GLY A 174 -5.23 0.21 6.80
N GLY A 175 -4.07 0.78 7.10
CA GLY A 175 -3.08 1.26 6.14
C GLY A 175 -2.06 0.21 5.64
N GLY A 176 -1.14 -0.28 6.47
CA GLY A 176 -0.14 -1.30 6.17
C GLY A 176 -0.49 -2.67 6.76
N ASN A 177 -1.31 -3.43 6.03
CA ASN A 177 -1.90 -4.70 6.47
C ASN A 177 -0.85 -5.74 6.91
N ALA A 178 -1.11 -6.55 7.95
CA ALA A 178 -0.23 -7.62 8.49
C ALA A 178 -0.79 -9.04 8.18
N THR A 179 0.04 -10.11 8.27
CA THR A 179 -0.22 -11.49 7.77
C THR A 179 -1.38 -12.28 8.44
N LEU A 180 -2.25 -12.89 7.63
CA LEU A 180 -3.41 -13.69 8.05
C LEU A 180 -3.06 -15.13 8.37
N SER A 181 -3.76 -15.70 9.35
CA SER A 181 -3.98 -17.15 9.43
C SER A 181 -5.46 -17.44 9.26
N VAL A 182 -5.85 -18.03 8.12
CA VAL A 182 -7.24 -18.36 7.81
C VAL A 182 -7.51 -19.83 8.06
N TYR A 183 -8.28 -20.16 9.09
CA TYR A 183 -8.97 -21.45 9.27
C TYR A 183 -8.22 -22.72 8.80
N GLY A 184 -6.94 -22.85 9.13
CA GLY A 184 -6.12 -24.03 8.79
C GLY A 184 -5.53 -24.06 7.38
N HIS A 185 -5.73 -23.01 6.57
CA HIS A 185 -5.05 -22.86 5.30
C HIS A 185 -3.54 -22.66 5.49
N PRO A 186 -2.70 -23.31 4.67
CA PRO A 186 -1.26 -23.20 4.78
C PRO A 186 -0.79 -21.80 4.44
N LEU A 187 0.09 -21.25 5.28
CA LEU A 187 0.68 -19.92 5.10
C LEU A 187 1.92 -19.94 4.21
N THR A 188 2.52 -21.12 4.04
CA THR A 188 3.72 -21.31 3.24
C THR A 188 3.40 -21.89 1.86
N PRO A 189 4.15 -21.52 0.80
CA PRO A 189 5.29 -20.61 0.81
C PRO A 189 4.91 -19.18 1.19
N CYS A 190 5.77 -18.51 1.95
CA CYS A 190 5.58 -17.14 2.42
C CYS A 190 6.81 -16.31 2.09
N THR A 191 6.65 -15.22 1.36
CA THR A 191 7.74 -14.34 0.92
C THR A 191 7.88 -13.13 1.83
N LEU A 192 9.10 -12.61 1.89
CA LEU A 192 9.50 -11.43 2.65
C LEU A 192 10.44 -10.56 1.79
N PRO A 193 9.87 -9.82 0.83
CA PRO A 193 10.59 -8.87 -0.02
C PRO A 193 11.01 -7.58 0.72
N ASP A 194 12.20 -7.07 0.39
CA ASP A 194 12.73 -5.81 0.90
C ASP A 194 12.72 -4.69 -0.15
N ALA A 195 12.96 -3.45 0.30
CA ALA A 195 12.96 -2.26 -0.57
C ALA A 195 14.11 -2.23 -1.59
N ARG A 196 15.07 -3.16 -1.52
CA ARG A 196 16.19 -3.28 -2.46
C ARG A 196 15.94 -4.35 -3.52
N GLY A 197 14.74 -4.93 -3.55
CA GLY A 197 14.36 -5.96 -4.51
C GLY A 197 14.79 -7.38 -4.14
N ASN A 198 15.36 -7.59 -2.94
CA ASN A 198 15.65 -8.95 -2.49
C ASN A 198 14.37 -9.61 -1.99
N VAL A 199 14.18 -10.89 -2.28
CA VAL A 199 13.03 -11.66 -1.80
C VAL A 199 13.50 -12.86 -0.98
N ASN A 200 13.23 -12.84 0.32
CA ASN A 200 13.42 -14.01 1.19
C ASN A 200 12.14 -14.84 1.18
N MET A 201 12.25 -16.16 1.39
CA MET A 201 11.06 -17.00 1.43
C MET A 201 11.18 -18.15 2.42
N VAL A 202 10.08 -18.43 3.09
CA VAL A 202 9.90 -19.60 3.95
C VAL A 202 9.01 -20.60 3.24
N MET A 203 9.59 -21.75 2.85
CA MET A 203 8.89 -22.79 2.09
C MET A 203 7.97 -23.67 2.95
N ASN A 204 8.35 -23.89 4.20
CA ASN A 204 7.57 -24.71 5.12
C ASN A 204 7.85 -24.32 6.57
N THR A 205 6.84 -24.46 7.43
CA THR A 205 6.95 -24.30 8.89
C THR A 205 5.95 -25.21 9.58
N ASP A 206 6.30 -25.70 10.76
CA ASP A 206 5.43 -26.59 11.54
C ASP A 206 4.25 -25.86 12.20
N THR A 207 4.41 -24.58 12.55
CA THR A 207 3.35 -23.77 13.18
C THR A 207 3.32 -22.34 12.65
N PRO A 208 2.13 -21.71 12.56
CA PRO A 208 1.99 -20.30 12.22
C PRO A 208 2.77 -19.37 13.16
N PHE A 209 2.85 -19.72 14.45
CA PHE A 209 3.61 -18.96 15.44
C PHE A 209 5.12 -18.98 15.14
N ARG A 210 5.66 -20.13 14.72
CA ARG A 210 7.07 -20.22 14.32
C ARG A 210 7.34 -19.49 13.02
N LEU A 211 6.42 -19.56 12.04
CA LEU A 211 6.49 -18.74 10.83
C LEU A 211 6.58 -17.26 11.16
N LYS A 212 5.67 -16.74 11.98
CA LYS A 212 5.69 -15.34 12.44
C LYS A 212 7.02 -14.98 13.10
N LYS A 213 7.61 -15.88 13.89
CA LYS A 213 8.92 -15.66 14.51
C LYS A 213 10.04 -15.58 13.46
N PHE A 214 10.07 -16.47 12.47
CA PHE A 214 11.03 -16.41 11.37
C PHE A 214 10.91 -15.13 10.57
N LEU A 215 9.69 -14.74 10.18
CA LEU A 215 9.43 -13.52 9.44
C LEU A 215 9.89 -12.28 10.23
N ARG A 216 9.61 -12.23 11.55
CA ARG A 216 10.07 -11.12 12.41
C ARG A 216 11.59 -11.07 12.55
N THR A 217 12.26 -12.21 12.67
CA THR A 217 13.74 -12.25 12.73
C THR A 217 14.36 -11.79 11.41
N ALA A 218 13.80 -12.21 10.28
CA ALA A 218 14.26 -11.76 8.96
C ALA A 218 14.00 -10.25 8.75
N ALA A 219 12.83 -9.76 9.16
CA ALA A 219 12.47 -8.34 9.12
C ALA A 219 13.49 -7.43 9.82
N VAL A 220 14.12 -7.90 10.90
CA VAL A 220 15.20 -7.16 11.59
C VAL A 220 16.41 -6.98 10.68
N LYS A 221 16.77 -7.98 9.89
CA LYS A 221 17.96 -7.95 9.02
C LYS A 221 17.76 -7.07 7.78
N VAL A 222 16.53 -7.00 7.27
CA VAL A 222 16.17 -6.14 6.13
C VAL A 222 15.83 -4.70 6.56
N GLY A 223 16.12 -4.32 7.81
CA GLY A 223 16.03 -2.94 8.27
C GLY A 223 14.69 -2.54 8.88
N LEU A 224 13.96 -3.50 9.46
CA LEU A 224 12.73 -3.33 10.26
C LEU A 224 11.51 -2.85 9.46
N GLY A 225 11.56 -2.98 8.13
CA GLY A 225 10.44 -2.71 7.24
C GLY A 225 10.55 -3.53 5.96
N CYS A 226 9.58 -4.41 5.74
CA CYS A 226 9.51 -5.30 4.58
C CYS A 226 8.06 -5.67 4.30
N ALA A 227 7.76 -5.98 3.04
CA ALA A 227 6.47 -6.56 2.71
C ALA A 227 6.48 -8.07 2.96
N VAL A 228 5.30 -8.66 2.95
CA VAL A 228 5.03 -10.08 3.14
C VAL A 228 3.94 -10.47 2.17
N ALA A 229 4.12 -11.57 1.47
CA ALA A 229 3.02 -12.24 0.78
C ALA A 229 2.99 -13.70 1.23
N ALA A 230 1.86 -14.11 1.78
CA ALA A 230 1.64 -15.51 2.15
C ALA A 230 1.09 -16.28 0.94
N ARG A 231 1.02 -17.61 1.05
CA ARG A 231 0.40 -18.45 0.04
C ARG A 231 -1.00 -17.91 -0.32
N PRO A 232 -1.33 -17.73 -1.61
CA PRO A 232 -2.64 -17.27 -2.02
C PRO A 232 -3.73 -18.27 -1.61
N LEU A 233 -4.91 -17.75 -1.36
CA LEU A 233 -6.08 -18.53 -0.96
C LEU A 233 -6.99 -18.78 -2.15
N PRO A 234 -7.63 -19.95 -2.25
CA PRO A 234 -8.63 -20.18 -3.27
C PRO A 234 -9.84 -19.26 -3.03
N GLY A 235 -10.53 -18.86 -4.10
CA GLY A 235 -11.71 -18.00 -4.01
C GLY A 235 -12.80 -18.55 -3.09
N SER A 236 -12.93 -19.87 -3.00
CA SER A 236 -13.83 -20.54 -2.04
C SER A 236 -13.52 -20.19 -0.58
N ALA A 237 -12.24 -20.13 -0.20
CA ALA A 237 -11.82 -19.75 1.15
C ALA A 237 -12.10 -18.27 1.42
N ILE A 238 -11.87 -17.39 0.44
CA ILE A 238 -12.19 -15.96 0.56
C ILE A 238 -13.69 -15.75 0.76
N LYS A 239 -14.54 -16.47 0.03
CA LYS A 239 -16.00 -16.40 0.19
C LYS A 239 -16.48 -16.91 1.54
N ALA A 240 -15.87 -17.98 2.04
CA ALA A 240 -16.29 -18.63 3.28
C ALA A 240 -15.83 -17.87 4.53
N HIS A 241 -14.65 -17.25 4.47
CA HIS A 241 -13.97 -16.74 5.67
C HIS A 241 -13.64 -15.24 5.63
N GLY A 242 -13.68 -14.61 4.45
CA GLY A 242 -13.47 -13.17 4.32
C GLY A 242 -14.61 -12.38 4.95
N VAL A 243 -14.28 -11.26 5.61
CA VAL A 243 -15.28 -10.31 6.10
C VAL A 243 -15.64 -9.37 4.94
N PRO A 244 -16.86 -9.46 4.37
CA PRO A 244 -17.21 -8.68 3.19
C PRO A 244 -17.49 -7.22 3.53
N ASN A 245 -17.43 -6.36 2.52
CA ASN A 245 -17.86 -4.95 2.56
C ASN A 245 -17.05 -4.03 3.50
N THR A 246 -15.87 -4.46 3.97
CA THR A 246 -15.00 -3.63 4.82
C THR A 246 -14.54 -2.36 4.09
N LEU A 247 -14.10 -2.47 2.83
CA LEU A 247 -13.69 -1.31 2.02
C LEU A 247 -14.84 -0.36 1.67
N SER A 248 -16.07 -0.86 1.49
CA SER A 248 -17.23 -0.01 1.21
C SER A 248 -17.82 0.64 2.46
N GLN A 249 -17.47 0.15 3.65
CA GLN A 249 -17.86 0.74 4.93
C GLN A 249 -16.82 1.72 5.47
N ALA A 250 -15.58 1.64 4.98
CA ALA A 250 -14.53 2.59 5.21
C ALA A 250 -14.85 3.89 4.44
#